data_AF-A0A6J6RH44-F1
#
_entry.id   AF-A0A6J6RH44-F1
#
_cell.length_a   1.000
_cell.length_b   1.000
_cell.length_c   1.000
_cell.angle_alpha   90.00
_cell.angle_beta   90.00
_cell.angle_gamma   90.00
#
_symmetry.space_group_name_H-M   'P 1'
#
loop_
_entity.id
_entity.type
_entity.pdbx_description
1 polymer ?
#
loop_
_entity_poly.entity_id
_entity_poly.type
_entity_poly.pdbx_seq_one_letter_code
_entity_poly.pdbx_strand_id
1 'polypeptide(L)'
;MAGRAPHENVATVLVDPAVLRELELDLMPLDLWVWPVATASVHADGPRAAFQLRRRLIEARRGAWDLAADWVPVWISFGPGWRDGDEPLPWSAHAALWRALEQHAEHVRYRLGLVGVPHLAVVREAG
;
A
#
# COMPACT_ATOMS: atom_id res chain seq x y z
N MET A 1 -11.90 -15.44 24.18
CA MET A 1 -10.63 -14.81 23.77
C MET A 1 -10.90 -14.09 22.47
N ALA A 2 -10.94 -12.76 22.48
CA ALA A 2 -11.16 -11.99 21.25
C ALA A 2 -9.92 -12.12 20.37
N GLY A 3 -10.02 -12.94 19.33
CA GLY A 3 -8.98 -13.06 18.31
C GLY A 3 -8.71 -11.71 17.67
N ARG A 4 -7.44 -11.42 17.39
CA ARG A 4 -7.02 -10.26 16.60
C ARG A 4 -7.86 -10.23 15.32
N ALA A 5 -8.53 -9.12 15.03
CA ALA A 5 -9.31 -8.96 13.79
C ALA A 5 -8.45 -9.36 12.58
N PRO A 6 -8.99 -10.01 11.53
CA PRO A 6 -8.21 -10.39 10.35
C PRO A 6 -7.51 -9.15 9.79
N HIS A 7 -6.23 -9.28 9.45
CA HIS A 7 -5.43 -8.21 8.87
C HIS A 7 -5.30 -8.48 7.37
N GLU A 8 -5.57 -7.48 6.53
CA GLU A 8 -5.34 -7.56 5.09
C GLU A 8 -3.90 -7.16 4.78
N ASN A 9 -3.13 -8.07 4.18
CA ASN A 9 -1.76 -7.80 3.79
C ASN A 9 -1.71 -6.61 2.82
N VAL A 10 -1.01 -5.56 3.23
CA VAL A 10 -0.79 -4.36 2.43
C VAL A 10 0.67 -3.94 2.54
N ALA A 11 1.20 -3.36 1.46
CA ALA A 11 2.48 -2.66 1.50
C ALA A 11 2.24 -1.16 1.67
N THR A 12 3.08 -0.51 2.48
CA THR A 12 3.09 0.96 2.58
C THR A 12 4.23 1.52 1.73
N VAL A 13 3.87 2.38 0.77
CA VAL A 13 4.78 2.92 -0.23
C VAL A 13 4.60 4.44 -0.31
N LEU A 14 5.71 5.18 -0.38
CA LEU A 14 5.76 6.56 -0.82
C LEU A 14 6.03 6.56 -2.32
N VAL A 15 5.20 7.24 -3.09
CA VAL A 15 5.25 7.26 -4.55
C VAL A 15 5.40 8.71 -5.03
N ASP A 16 6.34 8.94 -5.93
CA ASP A 16 6.47 10.22 -6.63
C ASP A 16 5.13 10.54 -7.33
N PRO A 17 4.51 11.72 -7.06
CA PRO A 17 3.25 12.09 -7.68
C PRO A 17 3.29 12.03 -9.22
N ALA A 18 4.47 12.23 -9.83
CA ALA A 18 4.63 12.20 -11.28
C ALA A 18 4.39 10.81 -11.90
N VAL A 19 4.66 9.73 -11.16
CA VAL A 19 4.53 8.35 -11.66
C VAL A 19 3.37 7.59 -11.02
N LEU A 20 2.62 8.19 -10.09
CA LEU A 20 1.54 7.50 -9.38
C LEU A 20 0.54 6.84 -10.34
N ARG A 21 0.17 7.55 -11.40
CA ARG A 21 -0.77 7.03 -12.41
C ARG A 21 -0.19 5.88 -13.22
N GLU A 22 1.10 5.93 -13.53
CA GLU A 22 1.79 4.88 -14.26
C GLU A 22 1.91 3.62 -13.39
N LEU A 23 2.32 3.78 -12.13
CA LEU A 23 2.37 2.70 -11.16
C LEU A 23 1.02 2.00 -10.99
N GLU A 24 -0.09 2.75 -10.92
CA GLU A 24 -1.45 2.18 -10.89
C GLU A 24 -1.73 1.28 -12.10
N LEU A 25 -1.36 1.73 -13.29
CA LEU A 25 -1.58 1.01 -14.55
C LEU A 25 -0.74 -0.26 -14.63
N ASP A 26 0.49 -0.25 -14.11
CA ASP A 26 1.38 -1.40 -14.08
C ASP A 26 0.96 -2.46 -13.05
N LEU A 27 0.35 -2.02 -11.95
CA LEU A 27 -0.10 -2.90 -10.86
C LEU A 27 -1.45 -3.56 -11.15
N MET A 28 -2.35 -2.86 -11.86
CA MET A 28 -3.68 -3.37 -12.22
C MET A 28 -3.67 -4.74 -12.93
N PRO A 29 -2.86 -5.01 -13.98
CA PRO A 29 -2.83 -6.32 -14.65
C PRO A 29 -2.25 -7.43 -13.77
N LEU A 30 -1.52 -7.06 -12.70
CA LEU A 30 -1.03 -7.98 -11.68
C LEU A 30 -2.05 -8.21 -10.56
N ASP A 31 -3.26 -7.66 -10.66
CA ASP A 31 -4.29 -7.66 -9.60
C ASP A 31 -3.76 -7.10 -8.26
N LEU A 32 -2.99 -6.01 -8.36
CA LEU A 32 -2.50 -5.23 -7.24
C LEU A 32 -3.18 -3.85 -7.28
N TRP A 33 -3.71 -3.41 -6.14
CA TRP A 33 -4.54 -2.21 -6.05
C TRP A 33 -3.86 -1.13 -5.23
N VAL A 34 -3.80 0.09 -5.79
CA VAL A 34 -3.20 1.26 -5.14
C VAL A 34 -4.29 2.08 -4.44
N TRP A 35 -4.03 2.44 -3.19
CA TRP A 35 -4.94 3.20 -2.34
C TRP A 35 -4.20 4.41 -1.76
N PRO A 36 -4.41 5.61 -2.30
CA PRO A 36 -3.89 6.82 -1.67
C PRO A 36 -4.42 6.98 -0.25
N VAL A 37 -3.52 7.11 0.73
CA VAL A 37 -3.90 7.20 2.15
C VAL A 37 -4.75 8.44 2.43
N ALA A 38 -4.55 9.51 1.66
CA ALA A 38 -5.28 10.76 1.79
C ALA A 38 -6.78 10.64 1.51
N THR A 39 -7.20 9.65 0.71
CA THR A 39 -8.58 9.44 0.29
C THR A 39 -9.16 8.11 0.80
N ALA A 40 -8.37 7.33 1.53
CA ALA A 40 -8.82 6.06 2.09
C ALA A 40 -9.86 6.30 3.20
N SER A 41 -11.00 5.61 3.10
CA SER A 41 -12.16 5.78 4.00
C SER A 41 -11.91 5.36 5.46
N VAL A 42 -10.79 4.70 5.75
CA VAL A 42 -10.37 4.32 7.11
C VAL A 42 -10.06 5.50 8.01
N HIS A 43 -9.80 6.68 7.43
CA HIS A 43 -9.42 7.87 8.17
C HIS A 43 -10.46 8.96 8.00
N ALA A 44 -10.98 9.46 9.13
CA ALA A 44 -11.87 10.62 9.12
C ALA A 44 -11.19 11.89 8.57
N ASP A 45 -9.88 12.01 8.78
CA ASP A 45 -9.02 13.05 8.19
C ASP A 45 -7.85 12.36 7.47
N GLY A 46 -8.13 11.92 6.24
CA GLY A 46 -7.17 11.25 5.36
C GLY A 46 -5.93 12.10 5.06
N PRO A 47 -6.04 13.39 4.67
CA PRO A 47 -4.87 14.23 4.40
C PRO A 47 -3.91 14.33 5.60
N ARG A 48 -4.45 14.48 6.81
CA ARG A 48 -3.62 14.47 8.02
C ARG A 48 -2.96 13.13 8.27
N ALA A 49 -3.68 12.03 8.05
CA ALA A 49 -3.13 10.68 8.20
C ALA A 49 -1.99 10.43 7.20
N ALA A 50 -2.16 10.84 5.94
CA ALA A 50 -1.14 10.78 4.90
C ALA A 50 0.12 11.56 5.31
N PHE A 51 -0.04 12.80 5.76
CA PHE A 51 1.08 13.63 6.22
C PHE A 51 1.85 12.96 7.39
N GLN A 52 1.13 12.44 8.38
CA GLN A 52 1.74 11.78 9.55
C GLN A 52 2.46 10.50 9.17
N LEU A 53 1.89 9.69 8.29
CA LEU A 53 2.49 8.44 7.82
C LEU A 53 3.79 8.71 7.05
N ARG A 54 3.76 9.64 6.10
CA ARG A 54 4.95 10.04 5.34
C ARG A 54 6.07 10.52 6.23
N ARG A 55 5.77 11.43 7.16
CA ARG A 55 6.75 11.96 8.12
C ARG A 55 7.41 10.83 8.92
N ARG A 56 6.62 9.89 9.44
CA ARG A 56 7.15 8.74 10.20
C ARG A 56 8.08 7.86 9.37
N LEU A 57 7.75 7.61 8.10
CA LEU A 57 8.56 6.79 7.20
C LEU A 57 9.91 7.45 6.88
N ILE A 58 9.91 8.75 6.61
CA ILE A 58 11.13 9.52 6.33
C ILE A 58 12.02 9.61 7.57
N GLU A 59 11.45 9.98 8.72
CA GLU A 59 12.18 10.07 9.99
C GLU A 59 12.82 8.72 10.37
N ALA A 60 12.10 7.61 10.19
CA ALA A 60 12.64 6.26 10.44
C ALA A 60 13.85 5.90 9.56
N ARG A 61 14.01 6.58 8.43
CA ARG A 61 15.10 6.38 7.47
C ARG A 61 16.24 7.41 7.61
N ARG A 62 16.18 8.27 8.63
CA ARG A 62 17.26 9.18 9.04
C ARG A 62 17.84 10.01 7.88
N GLY A 63 16.97 10.62 7.07
CA GLY A 63 17.37 11.49 5.95
C GLY A 63 17.57 10.78 4.61
N ALA A 64 17.66 9.45 4.58
CA ALA A 64 17.86 8.72 3.33
C ALA A 64 16.71 8.90 2.33
N TRP A 65 15.52 9.29 2.80
CA TRP A 65 14.30 9.45 2.01
C TRP A 65 13.81 10.91 1.96
N ASP A 66 14.67 11.90 2.21
CA ASP A 66 14.26 13.31 2.23
C ASP A 66 13.69 13.79 0.88
N LEU A 67 14.16 13.23 -0.24
CA LEU A 67 13.59 13.49 -1.57
C LEU A 67 12.10 13.10 -1.69
N ALA A 68 11.63 12.19 -0.83
CA ALA A 68 10.24 11.75 -0.79
C ALA A 68 9.37 12.59 0.16
N ALA A 69 9.85 13.76 0.61
CA ALA A 69 9.16 14.66 1.53
C ALA A 69 7.77 15.09 1.05
N ASP A 70 7.58 15.17 -0.27
CA ASP A 70 6.31 15.57 -0.89
C ASP A 70 5.61 14.42 -1.62
N TRP A 71 6.14 13.20 -1.52
CA TRP A 71 5.58 12.04 -2.19
C TRP A 71 4.26 11.59 -1.58
N VAL A 72 3.46 10.88 -2.38
CA VAL A 72 2.14 10.40 -1.99
C VAL A 72 2.28 9.09 -1.23
N PRO A 73 1.84 9.01 0.02
CA PRO A 73 1.71 7.73 0.71
C PRO A 73 0.52 6.95 0.16
N VAL A 74 0.78 5.73 -0.27
CA VAL A 74 -0.21 4.77 -0.74
C VAL A 74 -0.09 3.45 0.01
N TRP A 75 -1.21 2.75 0.11
CA TRP A 75 -1.22 1.32 0.39
C TRP A 75 -1.38 0.54 -0.91
N ILE A 76 -0.63 -0.54 -1.04
CA ILE A 76 -0.83 -1.51 -2.13
C ILE A 76 -1.43 -2.76 -1.51
N SER A 77 -2.62 -3.15 -1.96
CA SER A 77 -3.30 -4.37 -1.54
C SER A 77 -3.34 -5.42 -2.65
N PHE A 78 -3.54 -6.67 -2.25
CA PHE A 78 -3.68 -7.80 -3.17
C PHE A 78 -5.16 -8.03 -3.48
N GLY A 79 -5.49 -8.04 -4.76
CA GLY A 79 -6.82 -8.32 -5.25
C GLY A 79 -7.23 -9.79 -5.12
N PRO A 80 -8.46 -10.13 -5.56
CA PRO A 80 -9.05 -11.46 -5.40
C PRO A 80 -8.26 -12.59 -6.06
N GLY A 81 -7.55 -12.32 -7.17
CA GLY A 81 -6.77 -13.30 -7.92
C GLY A 81 -5.55 -13.84 -7.18
N TRP A 82 -5.12 -13.18 -6.09
CA TRP A 82 -4.06 -13.68 -5.21
C TRP A 82 -4.58 -14.41 -3.97
N ARG A 83 -5.88 -14.36 -3.71
CA ARG A 83 -6.49 -14.92 -2.50
C ARG A 83 -7.08 -16.29 -2.81
N ASP A 84 -6.57 -17.31 -2.14
CA ASP A 84 -7.17 -18.64 -2.10
C ASP A 84 -7.67 -18.94 -0.69
N GLY A 85 -8.98 -18.75 -0.47
CA GLY A 85 -9.59 -18.93 0.86
C GLY A 85 -8.96 -18.09 1.96
N ASP A 86 -8.73 -18.72 3.12
CA ASP A 86 -8.06 -18.13 4.30
C ASP A 86 -6.54 -18.41 4.33
N GLU A 87 -5.97 -18.92 3.25
CA GLU A 87 -4.55 -19.25 3.18
C GLU A 87 -3.68 -17.97 3.14
N PRO A 88 -2.44 -18.04 3.67
CA PRO A 88 -1.50 -16.94 3.48
C PRO A 88 -1.23 -16.73 1.99
N LEU A 89 -1.05 -15.47 1.60
CA LEU A 89 -0.73 -15.11 0.21
C LEU A 89 0.48 -15.92 -0.29
N PRO A 90 0.41 -16.48 -1.51
CA PRO A 90 1.52 -17.25 -2.06
C PRO A 90 2.75 -16.36 -2.24
N TRP A 91 3.95 -16.95 -2.20
CA TRP A 91 5.19 -16.22 -2.43
C TRP A 91 5.23 -15.50 -3.79
N SER A 92 4.57 -16.07 -4.81
CA SER A 92 4.45 -15.47 -6.14
C SER A 92 3.77 -14.10 -6.11
N ALA A 93 2.80 -13.88 -5.22
CA ALA A 93 2.15 -12.57 -5.03
C ALA A 93 3.16 -11.53 -4.55
N HIS A 94 3.95 -11.88 -3.53
CA HIS A 94 4.99 -11.02 -2.97
C HIS A 94 6.08 -10.72 -3.99
N ALA A 95 6.50 -11.73 -4.76
CA ALA A 95 7.45 -11.58 -5.85
C ALA A 95 6.94 -10.63 -6.95
N ALA A 96 5.65 -10.71 -7.30
CA ALA A 96 5.04 -9.79 -8.26
C ALA A 96 5.09 -8.34 -7.77
N LEU A 97 4.72 -8.10 -6.50
CA LEU A 97 4.81 -6.78 -5.88
C LEU A 97 6.24 -6.25 -5.87
N TRP A 98 7.23 -7.05 -5.44
CA TRP A 98 8.62 -6.60 -5.42
C TRP A 98 9.13 -6.22 -6.80
N ARG A 99 8.88 -7.07 -7.80
CA ARG A 99 9.31 -6.82 -9.18
C ARG A 99 8.68 -5.56 -9.75
N ALA A 100 7.41 -5.28 -9.45
CA ALA A 100 6.75 -4.06 -9.88
C ALA A 100 7.39 -2.83 -9.20
N LEU A 101 7.64 -2.88 -7.89
CA LEU A 101 8.28 -1.77 -7.18
C LEU A 101 9.74 -1.53 -7.59
N GLU A 102 10.47 -2.58 -7.98
CA GLU A 102 11.84 -2.48 -8.49
C GLU A 102 11.90 -1.75 -9.85
N GLN A 103 10.90 -1.92 -10.71
CA GLN A 103 10.81 -1.18 -11.98
C GLN A 103 10.66 0.33 -11.77
N HIS A 104 10.12 0.73 -10.62
CA HIS A 104 9.91 2.12 -10.23
C HIS A 104 10.90 2.59 -9.14
N ALA A 105 12.04 1.91 -8.96
CA ALA A 105 12.93 2.09 -7.81
C ALA A 105 13.39 3.55 -7.58
N GLU A 106 13.50 4.36 -8.62
CA GLU A 106 13.86 5.78 -8.50
C GLU A 106 12.72 6.63 -7.90
N HIS A 107 11.47 6.22 -8.14
CA HIS A 107 10.23 6.95 -7.84
C HIS A 107 9.38 6.35 -6.71
N VAL A 108 9.83 5.25 -6.09
CA VAL A 108 9.14 4.66 -4.93
C VAL A 108 10.07 4.46 -3.74
N ARG A 109 9.57 4.71 -2.53
CA ARG A 109 10.23 4.32 -1.28
C ARG A 109 9.25 3.53 -0.44
N TYR A 110 9.61 2.30 -0.11
CA TYR A 110 8.70 1.40 0.58
C TYR A 110 9.34 0.79 1.81
N ARG A 111 8.48 0.50 2.80
CA ARG A 111 8.85 -0.35 3.92
C ARG A 111 8.11 -1.67 3.74
N LEU A 112 8.87 -2.73 3.51
CA LEU A 112 8.35 -4.08 3.53
C LEU A 112 8.02 -4.44 4.97
N GLY A 113 6.75 -4.28 5.29
CA GLY A 113 6.13 -4.74 6.51
C GLY A 113 4.71 -5.06 6.11
N LEU A 114 4.51 -6.25 5.55
CA LEU A 114 3.20 -6.77 5.11
C LEU A 114 2.36 -7.16 6.33
N VAL A 115 2.42 -6.37 7.39
CA VAL A 115 1.60 -6.57 8.58
C VAL A 115 0.34 -5.80 8.27
N GLY A 116 -0.73 -6.54 8.01
CA GLY A 116 -1.90 -5.97 7.39
C GLY A 116 -2.57 -4.84 8.16
N VAL A 117 -3.38 -4.06 7.46
CA VAL A 117 -4.38 -3.18 8.10
C VAL A 117 -5.56 -4.04 8.55
N PRO A 118 -6.30 -3.66 9.61
CA PRO A 118 -7.54 -4.35 9.94
C PRO A 118 -8.41 -4.50 8.68
N HIS A 119 -8.91 -5.71 8.44
CA HIS A 119 -9.69 -6.02 7.25
C HIS A 119 -10.80 -4.98 7.09
N LEU A 120 -10.76 -4.25 5.99
CA LEU A 120 -11.84 -3.39 5.60
C LEU A 120 -12.94 -4.29 5.04
N ALA A 121 -14.11 -4.27 5.67
CA ALA A 121 -15.31 -4.66 4.93
C ALA A 121 -15.44 -3.63 3.80
N VAL A 122 -14.92 -3.96 2.62
CA VAL A 122 -15.23 -3.22 1.40
C VAL A 122 -16.74 -3.24 1.30
N VAL A 123 -17.36 -2.08 1.46
CA VAL A 123 -18.77 -1.92 1.11
C VAL A 123 -18.80 -2.13 -0.40
N ARG A 124 -19.12 -3.35 -0.84
CA ARG A 124 -19.59 -3.56 -2.19
C ARG A 124 -20.80 -2.64 -2.35
N GLU A 125 -20.78 -1.79 -3.37
CA GLU A 125 -21.99 -1.10 -3.79
C GLU A 125 -23.07 -2.17 -3.98
N ALA A 126 -24.11 -2.11 -3.15
CA ALA A 126 -25.33 -2.86 -3.36
C ALA A 126 -25.99 -2.22 -4.58
N GLY A 127 -25.96 -2.95 -5.70
CA GLY A 127 -26.82 -2.66 -6.85
C GLY A 127 -28.28 -2.93 -6.54
#